data_AF-A0A7S0MI65-F1
#
_entry.id   AF-A0A7S0MI65-F1
#
_cell.length_a   1.000
_cell.length_b   1.000
_cell.length_c   1.000
_cell.angle_alpha   90.00
_cell.angle_beta   90.00
_cell.angle_gamma   90.00
#
_symmetry.space_group_name_H-M   'P 1'
#
loop_
_entity.id
_entity.type
_entity.pdbx_description
1 polymer ?
#
loop_
_entity_poly.entity_id
_entity_poly.type
_entity_poly.pdbx_seq_one_letter_code
_entity_poly.pdbx_strand_id
1 'polypeptide(L)'
;KGALNTSNPSIKRILSEVKKLNSEPSVEFEAHPVEDNLFDWHFVIRGPEDSAFAGGMYHGRIILPPQYPYKPPEFMFLSPQGRFEVGKKICLSISQHHPELWQPGWDIRTALTAIQSFMPTPGNGAIAALDYTDDERRKLAARSREASAASLRAHGVYDSFAAFLRSERPAGPPAAGASSEPAAA
;
A
#
# COMPACT_ATOMS: atom_id res chain seq x y z
N LYS A 1 -15.76 -16.52 -21.34
CA LYS A 1 -14.47 -15.94 -20.89
C LYS A 1 -13.80 -15.30 -22.10
N GLY A 2 -13.81 -13.97 -22.19
CA GLY A 2 -13.18 -13.25 -23.31
C GLY A 2 -11.67 -13.24 -23.11
N ALA A 3 -10.91 -13.57 -24.15
CA ALA A 3 -9.45 -13.53 -24.10
C ALA A 3 -8.97 -12.10 -23.77
N LEU A 4 -8.01 -11.98 -22.85
CA LEU A 4 -7.37 -10.71 -22.51
C LEU A 4 -6.76 -10.08 -23.77
N ASN A 5 -7.18 -8.88 -24.13
CA ASN A 5 -6.65 -8.18 -25.30
C ASN A 5 -5.26 -7.59 -24.98
N THR A 6 -4.22 -8.40 -25.15
CA THR A 6 -2.82 -8.02 -24.91
C THR A 6 -2.29 -6.96 -25.89
N SER A 7 -3.07 -6.53 -26.89
CA SER A 7 -2.70 -5.39 -27.75
C SER A 7 -2.97 -4.03 -27.09
N ASN A 8 -3.85 -3.97 -26.09
CA ASN A 8 -4.18 -2.73 -25.38
C ASN A 8 -2.97 -2.24 -24.55
N PRO A 9 -2.46 -1.01 -24.77
CA PRO A 9 -1.32 -0.46 -24.03
C PRO A 9 -1.49 -0.46 -22.51
N SER A 10 -2.70 -0.19 -22.00
CA SER A 10 -3.00 -0.24 -20.57
C SER A 10 -2.81 -1.66 -20.03
N ILE A 11 -3.33 -2.68 -20.73
CA ILE A 11 -3.17 -4.09 -20.35
C ILE A 11 -1.70 -4.50 -20.39
N LYS A 12 -0.94 -4.10 -21.43
CA LYS A 12 0.50 -4.35 -21.51
C LYS A 12 1.24 -3.75 -20.32
N ARG A 13 0.91 -2.51 -19.95
CA ARG A 13 1.49 -1.83 -18.78
C ARG A 13 1.20 -2.60 -17.50
N ILE A 14 -0.06 -2.95 -17.26
CA ILE A 14 -0.50 -3.67 -16.05
C ILE A 14 0.23 -5.02 -15.94
N LEU A 15 0.27 -5.81 -17.02
CA LEU A 15 0.98 -7.10 -17.03
C LEU A 15 2.49 -6.95 -16.78
N SER A 16 3.10 -5.88 -17.28
CA SER A 16 4.50 -5.57 -16.99
C SER A 16 4.72 -5.26 -15.50
N GLU A 17 3.78 -4.56 -14.86
CA GLU A 17 3.87 -4.25 -13.43
C GLU A 17 3.64 -5.48 -12.56
N VAL A 18 2.69 -6.35 -12.90
CA VAL A 18 2.52 -7.67 -12.26
C VAL A 18 3.83 -8.44 -12.31
N LYS A 19 4.45 -8.52 -13.50
CA LYS A 19 5.73 -9.23 -13.66
C LYS A 19 6.81 -8.63 -12.76
N LYS A 20 6.93 -7.30 -12.72
CA LYS A 20 7.94 -6.59 -11.92
C LYS A 20 7.73 -6.79 -10.42
N LEU A 21 6.50 -6.69 -9.92
CA LEU A 21 6.17 -6.92 -8.52
C LEU A 21 6.48 -8.37 -8.10
N ASN A 22 6.24 -9.34 -8.98
CA ASN A 22 6.55 -10.74 -8.72
C ASN A 22 8.06 -11.04 -8.77
N SER A 23 8.80 -10.44 -9.69
CA SER A 23 10.25 -10.66 -9.81
C SER A 23 11.08 -9.93 -8.75
N GLU A 24 10.54 -8.82 -8.25
CA GLU A 24 11.18 -7.99 -7.23
C GLU A 24 10.19 -7.83 -6.06
N PRO A 25 10.06 -8.82 -5.16
CA PRO A 25 9.14 -8.73 -4.03
C PRO A 25 9.58 -7.63 -3.05
N SER A 26 8.62 -6.94 -2.42
CA SER A 26 8.88 -5.94 -1.39
C SER A 26 8.73 -6.56 0.00
N VAL A 27 9.58 -6.13 0.94
CA VAL A 27 9.38 -6.43 2.37
C VAL A 27 8.19 -5.65 2.93
N GLU A 28 7.97 -4.44 2.40
CA GLU A 28 7.05 -3.46 2.98
C GLU A 28 5.60 -3.63 2.54
N PHE A 29 5.37 -4.26 1.39
CA PHE A 29 4.02 -4.49 0.88
C PHE A 29 3.97 -5.66 -0.08
N GLU A 30 2.77 -6.16 -0.29
CA GLU A 30 2.42 -7.07 -1.37
C GLU A 30 1.17 -6.54 -2.08
N ALA A 31 1.06 -6.75 -3.39
CA ALA A 31 -0.11 -6.33 -4.17
C ALA A 31 -0.33 -7.22 -5.38
N HIS A 32 -1.60 -7.55 -5.64
CA HIS A 32 -2.01 -8.47 -6.72
C HIS A 32 -3.33 -8.02 -7.35
N PRO A 33 -3.51 -8.18 -8.68
CA PRO A 33 -4.82 -8.08 -9.30
C PRO A 33 -5.72 -9.25 -8.86
N VAL A 34 -7.03 -9.04 -8.84
CA VAL A 34 -7.99 -10.15 -8.69
C VAL A 34 -8.03 -10.98 -9.99
N GLU A 35 -8.26 -12.29 -9.86
CA GLU A 35 -8.09 -13.25 -10.97
C GLU A 35 -8.88 -12.88 -12.24
N ASP A 36 -10.11 -12.40 -12.07
CA ASP A 36 -11.01 -12.10 -13.18
C ASP A 36 -10.97 -10.63 -13.64
N ASN A 37 -10.19 -9.76 -12.99
CA ASN A 37 -10.13 -8.34 -13.33
C ASN A 37 -8.77 -7.69 -13.05
N LEU A 38 -7.97 -7.52 -14.11
CA LEU A 38 -6.65 -6.85 -14.05
C LEU A 38 -6.69 -5.37 -13.62
N PHE A 39 -7.86 -4.73 -13.58
CA PHE A 39 -8.02 -3.33 -13.17
C PHE A 39 -8.40 -3.18 -11.70
N ASP A 40 -8.54 -4.29 -10.98
CA ASP A 40 -8.95 -4.32 -9.58
C ASP A 40 -7.93 -5.13 -8.79
N TRP A 41 -7.29 -4.48 -7.83
CA TRP A 41 -6.16 -5.04 -7.11
C TRP A 41 -6.37 -4.92 -5.62
N HIS A 42 -5.77 -5.84 -4.88
CA HIS A 42 -5.65 -5.76 -3.44
C HIS A 42 -4.19 -5.55 -3.07
N PHE A 43 -3.95 -4.92 -1.92
CA PHE A 43 -2.62 -4.80 -1.35
C PHE A 43 -2.65 -4.99 0.16
N VAL A 44 -1.53 -5.42 0.72
CA VAL A 44 -1.26 -5.37 2.16
C VAL A 44 0.02 -4.59 2.36
N ILE A 45 -0.01 -3.56 3.22
CA ILE A 45 1.15 -2.71 3.51
C ILE A 45 1.52 -2.78 4.98
N ARG A 46 2.81 -2.87 5.29
CA ARG A 46 3.32 -2.76 6.66
C ARG A 46 3.34 -1.30 7.08
N GLY A 47 3.01 -1.04 8.34
CA GLY A 47 3.18 0.30 8.89
C GLY A 47 4.66 0.73 8.95
N PRO A 48 4.97 2.03 8.73
CA PRO A 48 6.31 2.55 8.89
C PRO A 48 6.88 2.29 10.29
N GLU A 49 8.17 1.92 10.36
CA GLU A 49 8.87 1.47 11.57
C GLU A 49 8.99 2.54 12.65
N ASP A 50 9.14 3.80 12.25
CA ASP A 50 9.30 4.95 13.16
C ASP A 50 7.99 5.72 13.37
N SER A 51 6.87 5.00 13.47
CA SER A 51 5.53 5.61 13.58
C SER A 51 4.59 4.83 14.49
N ALA A 52 3.45 5.43 14.84
CA ALA A 52 2.38 4.75 15.58
C ALA A 52 1.71 3.59 14.80
N PHE A 53 2.07 3.40 13.53
CA PHE A 53 1.63 2.30 12.67
C PHE A 53 2.59 1.09 12.71
N ALA A 54 3.76 1.25 13.34
CA ALA A 54 4.78 0.21 13.40
C ALA A 54 4.22 -1.14 13.89
N GLY A 55 4.68 -2.23 13.28
CA GLY A 55 4.20 -3.58 13.56
C GLY A 55 2.80 -3.90 12.98
N GLY A 56 2.11 -2.91 12.39
CA GLY A 56 0.84 -3.11 11.72
C GLY A 56 0.95 -3.63 10.29
N MET A 57 -0.10 -4.29 9.82
CA MET A 57 -0.28 -4.75 8.44
C MET A 57 -1.70 -4.43 7.98
N TYR A 58 -1.83 -3.64 6.92
CA TYR A 58 -3.08 -3.01 6.54
C TYR A 58 -3.49 -3.41 5.13
N HIS A 59 -4.65 -4.06 5.02
CA HIS A 59 -5.26 -4.42 3.76
C HIS A 59 -5.92 -3.20 3.10
N GLY A 60 -5.73 -3.05 1.80
CA GLY A 60 -6.38 -2.06 0.96
C GLY A 60 -6.62 -2.55 -0.46
N ARG A 61 -7.19 -1.67 -1.29
CA ARG A 61 -7.59 -1.95 -2.67
C ARG A 61 -7.16 -0.83 -3.59
N ILE A 62 -6.80 -1.18 -4.82
CA ILE A 62 -6.44 -0.28 -5.91
C ILE A 62 -7.40 -0.50 -7.07
N ILE A 63 -8.02 0.57 -7.55
CA ILE A 63 -8.84 0.54 -8.77
C ILE A 63 -8.08 1.31 -9.85
N LEU A 64 -7.70 0.60 -10.91
CA LEU A 64 -7.04 1.18 -12.08
C LEU A 64 -8.11 1.67 -13.07
N PRO A 65 -8.07 2.93 -13.54
CA PRO A 65 -8.97 3.36 -14.60
C PRO A 65 -8.60 2.70 -15.94
N PRO A 66 -9.53 2.61 -16.92
CA PRO A 66 -9.23 2.07 -18.24
C PRO A 66 -8.08 2.80 -18.97
N GLN A 67 -7.86 4.08 -18.63
CA GLN A 67 -6.80 4.92 -19.19
C GLN A 67 -5.47 4.83 -18.42
N TYR A 68 -5.34 3.92 -17.45
CA TYR A 68 -4.07 3.69 -16.75
C TYR A 68 -2.95 3.31 -17.75
N PRO A 69 -1.73 3.87 -17.65
CA PRO A 69 -1.21 4.72 -16.57
C PRO A 69 -1.36 6.22 -16.82
N TYR A 70 -2.04 6.65 -17.88
CA TYR A 70 -2.21 8.09 -18.17
C TYR A 70 -3.13 8.78 -17.17
N LYS A 71 -4.09 8.03 -16.60
CA LYS A 71 -4.84 8.45 -15.44
C LYS A 71 -4.38 7.70 -14.18
N PRO A 72 -4.29 8.39 -13.03
CA PRO A 72 -3.92 7.78 -11.76
C PRO A 72 -4.94 6.74 -11.28
N PRO A 73 -4.49 5.77 -10.46
CA PRO A 73 -5.36 4.86 -9.73
C PRO A 73 -6.16 5.52 -8.60
N GLU A 74 -7.21 4.83 -8.16
CA GLU A 74 -7.90 5.10 -6.90
C GLU A 74 -7.42 4.13 -5.82
N PHE A 75 -7.30 4.60 -4.59
CA PHE A 75 -6.86 3.80 -3.44
C PHE A 75 -7.87 3.86 -2.30
N MET A 76 -7.95 2.79 -1.52
CA MET A 76 -8.72 2.75 -0.28
C MET A 76 -8.14 1.73 0.70
N PHE A 77 -8.25 1.99 1.99
CA PHE A 77 -7.98 1.00 3.03
C PHE A 77 -9.24 0.20 3.34
N LEU A 78 -9.09 -1.11 3.53
CA LEU A 78 -10.15 -2.05 3.86
C LEU A 78 -10.00 -2.64 5.27
N SER A 79 -8.87 -2.36 5.93
CA SER A 79 -8.65 -2.63 7.35
C SER A 79 -8.53 -1.32 8.15
N PRO A 80 -9.01 -1.26 9.40
CA PRO A 80 -8.83 -0.11 10.28
C PRO A 80 -7.36 0.20 10.55
N GLN A 81 -6.98 1.48 10.41
CA GLN A 81 -5.62 1.94 10.68
C GLN A 81 -5.53 3.32 11.37
N GLY A 82 -6.58 4.15 11.28
CA GLY A 82 -6.68 5.40 12.06
C GLY A 82 -6.18 6.67 11.37
N ARG A 83 -5.71 6.58 10.12
CA ARG A 83 -5.37 7.73 9.23
C ARG A 83 -6.45 8.08 8.20
N PHE A 84 -7.26 7.09 7.83
CA PHE A 84 -8.22 7.14 6.73
C PHE A 84 -9.44 6.32 7.10
N GLU A 85 -10.63 6.78 6.72
CA GLU A 85 -11.87 6.03 6.81
C GLU A 85 -11.79 4.75 5.97
N VAL A 86 -12.23 3.64 6.57
CA VAL A 86 -12.25 2.34 5.89
C VAL A 86 -13.30 2.36 4.78
N GLY A 87 -12.94 1.82 3.61
CA GLY A 87 -13.84 1.73 2.47
C GLY A 87 -14.08 3.05 1.72
N LYS A 88 -13.36 4.12 2.08
CA LYS A 88 -13.42 5.40 1.37
C LYS A 88 -12.20 5.59 0.48
N LYS A 89 -12.41 6.25 -0.66
CA LYS A 89 -11.32 6.64 -1.57
C LYS A 89 -10.45 7.66 -0.85
N ILE A 90 -9.14 7.42 -0.82
CA ILE A 90 -8.18 8.36 -0.22
C ILE A 90 -7.67 9.33 -1.28
N CYS A 91 -7.45 10.58 -0.85
CA CYS A 91 -6.93 11.64 -1.70
C CYS A 91 -5.48 11.93 -1.31
N LEU A 92 -4.55 11.53 -2.16
CA LEU A 92 -3.13 11.82 -2.09
C LEU A 92 -2.67 12.43 -3.41
N SER A 93 -1.50 13.10 -3.44
CA SER A 93 -0.91 13.63 -4.69
C SER A 93 -0.67 12.56 -5.77
N ILE A 94 -0.65 11.29 -5.38
CA ILE A 94 -0.50 10.11 -6.24
C ILE A 94 -1.84 9.46 -6.65
N SER A 95 -2.98 10.03 -6.23
CA SER A 95 -4.31 9.47 -6.45
C SER A 95 -5.09 10.23 -7.53
N GLN A 96 -6.20 9.65 -8.00
CA GLN A 96 -7.14 10.30 -8.92
C GLN A 96 -7.72 11.64 -8.46
N HIS A 97 -7.57 12.00 -7.18
CA HIS A 97 -7.97 13.31 -6.71
C HIS A 97 -7.05 14.45 -7.17
N HIS A 98 -5.78 14.15 -7.49
CA HIS A 98 -4.79 15.12 -7.97
C HIS A 98 -4.17 14.66 -9.31
N PRO A 99 -4.97 14.55 -10.38
CA PRO A 99 -4.50 14.04 -11.67
C PRO A 99 -3.38 14.90 -12.29
N GLU A 100 -3.27 16.17 -11.90
CA GLU A 100 -2.22 17.11 -12.30
C GLU A 100 -0.84 16.78 -11.72
N LEU A 101 -0.79 16.09 -10.56
CA LEU A 101 0.45 15.71 -9.90
C LEU A 101 0.90 14.30 -10.28
N TRP A 102 0.00 13.50 -10.85
CA TRP A 102 0.30 12.13 -11.28
C TRP A 102 1.26 12.11 -12.47
N GLN A 103 2.29 11.27 -12.37
CA GLN A 103 3.19 10.98 -13.49
C GLN A 103 2.91 9.58 -14.03
N PRO A 104 2.59 9.39 -15.32
CA PRO A 104 2.38 8.06 -15.92
C PRO A 104 3.60 7.12 -15.82
N GLY A 105 4.77 7.66 -15.51
CA GLY A 105 5.97 6.89 -15.21
C GLY A 105 5.95 6.21 -13.84
N TRP A 106 5.12 6.66 -12.89
CA TRP A 106 4.96 6.00 -11.60
C TRP A 106 4.20 4.69 -11.74
N ASP A 107 4.73 3.63 -11.12
CA ASP A 107 4.13 2.30 -11.07
C ASP A 107 3.43 2.04 -9.73
N ILE A 108 2.71 0.92 -9.62
CA ILE A 108 2.02 0.49 -8.38
C ILE A 108 2.99 0.45 -7.20
N ARG A 109 4.22 -0.04 -7.40
CA ARG A 109 5.28 -0.04 -6.38
C ARG A 109 5.55 1.37 -5.86
N THR A 110 5.77 2.33 -6.75
CA THR A 110 6.03 3.74 -6.41
C THR A 110 4.87 4.32 -5.62
N ALA A 111 3.63 4.05 -6.05
CA ALA A 111 2.44 4.53 -5.38
C ALA A 111 2.28 3.93 -3.97
N LEU A 112 2.49 2.62 -3.80
CA LEU A 112 2.41 1.96 -2.49
C LEU A 112 3.49 2.46 -1.53
N THR A 113 4.73 2.65 -2.00
CA THR A 113 5.80 3.27 -1.21
C THR A 113 5.38 4.67 -0.75
N ALA A 114 4.81 5.49 -1.64
CA ALA A 114 4.33 6.82 -1.25
C ALA A 114 3.18 6.75 -0.24
N ILE A 115 2.19 5.86 -0.42
CA ILE A 115 1.12 5.64 0.57
C ILE A 115 1.70 5.33 1.95
N GLN A 116 2.68 4.43 2.03
CA GLN A 116 3.36 4.08 3.28
C GLN A 116 3.96 5.32 3.95
N SER A 117 4.74 6.10 3.20
CA SER A 117 5.42 7.30 3.69
C SER A 117 4.44 8.42 4.08
N PHE A 118 3.23 8.44 3.53
CA PHE A 118 2.19 9.40 3.90
C PHE A 118 1.39 8.99 5.14
N MET A 119 1.36 7.72 5.53
CA MET A 119 0.62 7.25 6.72
C MET A 119 0.90 8.05 8.00
N PRO A 120 2.15 8.37 8.38
CA PRO A 120 2.44 9.11 9.61
C PRO A 120 2.16 10.61 9.52
N THR A 121 1.86 11.14 8.33
CA THR A 121 1.57 12.57 8.17
C THR A 121 0.18 12.91 8.69
N PRO A 122 -0.04 14.14 9.21
CA PRO A 122 -1.36 14.58 9.67
C PRO A 122 -2.46 14.48 8.60
N GLY A 123 -3.70 14.27 9.04
CA GLY A 123 -4.89 14.27 8.19
C GLY A 123 -5.17 15.60 7.51
N ASN A 124 -4.99 16.69 8.25
CA ASN A 124 -5.20 18.08 7.82
C ASN A 124 -6.54 18.31 7.08
N GLY A 125 -7.59 17.57 7.46
CA GLY A 125 -8.92 17.69 6.85
C GLY A 125 -9.01 17.17 5.41
N ALA A 126 -8.03 16.41 4.93
CA ALA A 126 -8.13 15.73 3.63
C ALA A 126 -9.36 14.80 3.60
N ILE A 127 -9.89 14.54 2.40
CA ILE A 127 -11.07 13.68 2.23
C ILE A 127 -10.79 12.30 2.87
N ALA A 128 -11.77 11.86 3.67
CA ALA A 128 -11.71 10.61 4.42
C ALA A 128 -10.55 10.51 5.42
N ALA A 129 -9.87 11.61 5.76
CA ALA A 129 -8.82 11.60 6.76
C ALA A 129 -9.38 11.40 8.17
N LEU A 130 -8.64 10.65 8.99
CA LEU A 130 -8.86 10.49 10.42
C LEU A 130 -7.58 10.89 11.16
N ASP A 131 -7.75 11.52 12.32
CA ASP A 131 -6.66 11.97 13.19
C ASP A 131 -6.72 11.26 14.54
N TYR A 132 -6.61 9.93 14.51
CA TYR A 132 -6.52 9.14 15.74
C TYR A 132 -5.21 9.44 16.47
N THR A 133 -5.24 9.35 17.78
CA THR A 133 -4.03 9.48 18.60
C THR A 133 -3.06 8.34 18.32
N ASP A 134 -1.77 8.55 18.62
CA ASP A 134 -0.76 7.51 18.46
C ASP A 134 -1.07 6.25 19.26
N ASP A 135 -1.66 6.37 20.45
CA ASP A 135 -2.03 5.22 21.27
C ASP A 135 -3.17 4.41 20.67
N GLU A 136 -4.16 5.07 20.05
CA GLU A 136 -5.22 4.39 19.31
C GLU A 136 -4.68 3.71 18.05
N ARG A 137 -3.75 4.36 17.35
CA ARG A 137 -3.06 3.78 16.18
C ARG A 137 -2.22 2.56 16.56
N ARG A 138 -1.50 2.59 17.67
CA ARG A 138 -0.76 1.41 18.20
C ARG A 138 -1.69 0.25 18.54
N LYS A 139 -2.84 0.53 19.17
CA LYS A 139 -3.88 -0.50 19.43
C LYS A 139 -4.42 -1.09 18.13
N LEU A 140 -4.65 -0.26 17.11
CA LEU A 140 -5.05 -0.71 15.78
C LEU A 140 -3.96 -1.55 15.10
N ALA A 141 -2.70 -1.11 15.16
CA ALA A 141 -1.54 -1.82 14.62
C ALA A 141 -1.41 -3.23 15.22
N ALA A 142 -1.55 -3.38 16.55
CA ALA A 142 -1.46 -4.68 17.23
C ALA A 142 -2.49 -5.72 16.73
N ARG A 143 -3.71 -5.28 16.37
CA ARG A 143 -4.79 -6.15 15.86
C ARG A 143 -4.90 -6.16 14.32
N SER A 144 -4.08 -5.39 13.63
CA SER A 144 -4.22 -5.14 12.19
C SER A 144 -4.01 -6.39 11.35
N ARG A 145 -3.09 -7.30 11.74
CA ARG A 145 -2.88 -8.58 11.03
C ARG A 145 -4.17 -9.41 10.97
N GLU A 146 -4.86 -9.55 12.09
CA GLU A 146 -6.13 -10.28 12.16
C GLU A 146 -7.24 -9.55 11.38
N ALA A 147 -7.34 -8.23 11.56
CA ALA A 147 -8.33 -7.42 10.84
C ALA A 147 -8.13 -7.48 9.31
N SER A 148 -6.88 -7.41 8.85
CA SER A 148 -6.51 -7.54 7.44
C SER A 148 -6.78 -8.95 6.93
N ALA A 149 -6.46 -10.00 7.70
CA ALA A 149 -6.81 -11.38 7.36
C ALA A 149 -8.32 -11.56 7.19
N ALA A 150 -9.13 -11.04 8.13
CA ALA A 150 -10.59 -11.09 8.05
C ALA A 150 -11.11 -10.34 6.81
N SER A 151 -10.58 -9.15 6.55
CA SER A 151 -10.92 -8.34 5.38
C SER A 151 -10.59 -9.06 4.07
N LEU A 152 -9.37 -9.60 3.93
CA LEU A 152 -8.96 -10.37 2.75
C LEU A 152 -9.83 -11.62 2.51
N ARG A 153 -10.25 -12.32 3.58
CA ARG A 153 -11.19 -13.45 3.47
C ARG A 153 -12.56 -13.01 2.98
N ALA A 154 -13.07 -11.90 3.51
CA ALA A 154 -14.35 -11.33 3.06
C ALA A 154 -14.33 -10.91 1.59
N HIS A 155 -13.13 -10.60 1.05
CA HIS A 155 -12.92 -10.28 -0.35
C HIS A 155 -12.46 -11.47 -1.22
N GLY A 156 -12.33 -12.68 -0.65
CA GLY A 156 -11.95 -13.89 -1.40
C GLY A 156 -10.51 -13.92 -1.90
N VAL A 157 -9.63 -13.06 -1.37
CA VAL A 157 -8.23 -12.92 -1.82
C VAL A 157 -7.20 -13.34 -0.76
N TYR A 158 -7.63 -13.98 0.32
CA TYR A 158 -6.77 -14.33 1.46
C TYR A 158 -5.54 -15.15 1.08
N ASP A 159 -5.71 -16.16 0.22
CA ASP A 159 -4.63 -17.09 -0.10
C ASP A 159 -3.45 -16.41 -0.81
N SER A 160 -3.73 -15.39 -1.62
CA SER A 160 -2.71 -14.58 -2.30
C SER A 160 -1.79 -13.81 -1.34
N PHE A 161 -2.25 -13.52 -0.11
CA PHE A 161 -1.51 -12.70 0.86
C PHE A 161 -1.15 -13.47 2.14
N ALA A 162 -1.57 -14.73 2.25
CA ALA A 162 -1.43 -15.49 3.48
C ALA A 162 0.04 -15.67 3.89
N ALA A 163 0.95 -15.82 2.92
CA ALA A 163 2.38 -15.90 3.17
C ALA A 163 2.95 -14.58 3.72
N PHE A 164 2.59 -13.44 3.13
CA PHE A 164 3.05 -12.13 3.58
C PHE A 164 2.49 -11.75 4.95
N LEU A 165 1.23 -12.03 5.24
CA LEU A 165 0.65 -11.80 6.58
C LEU A 165 1.37 -12.58 7.70
N ARG A 166 1.94 -13.73 7.38
CA ARG A 166 2.73 -14.55 8.31
C ARG A 166 4.21 -14.16 8.32
N SER A 167 4.66 -13.36 7.37
CA SER A 167 6.07 -12.97 7.31
C SER A 167 6.34 -11.81 8.26
N GLU A 168 7.52 -11.87 8.86
CA GLU A 168 8.04 -10.80 9.69
C GLU A 168 8.92 -9.88 8.85
N ARG A 169 9.02 -8.61 9.28
CA ARG A 169 10.02 -7.72 8.70
C ARG A 169 11.40 -8.28 9.06
N PRO A 170 12.30 -8.52 8.09
CA PRO A 170 13.66 -8.93 8.40
C PRO A 170 14.30 -7.91 9.33
N ALA A 171 15.06 -8.38 10.33
CA ALA A 171 15.87 -7.48 11.13
C ALA A 171 16.78 -6.68 10.20
N GLY A 172 16.76 -5.35 10.33
CA GLY A 172 17.68 -4.50 9.60
C GLY A 172 19.14 -4.90 9.88
N PRO A 173 20.10 -4.52 9.01
CA PRO A 173 21.50 -4.67 9.37
C PRO A 173 21.73 -4.01 10.74
N PRO A 174 22.51 -4.64 11.65
CA PRO A 174 22.82 -4.01 12.92
C PRO A 174 23.35 -2.61 12.63
N ALA A 175 22.77 -1.59 13.27
CA ALA A 175 23.17 -0.21 13.08
C ALA A 175 24.70 -0.13 13.19
N ALA A 176 25.37 0.27 12.10
CA ALA A 176 26.80 0.48 12.13
C ALA A 176 27.07 1.44 13.28
N GLY A 177 27.84 0.98 14.27
CA GLY A 177 28.04 1.66 15.53
C GLY A 177 28.33 3.14 15.29
N ALA A 178 27.56 4.00 15.96
CA ALA A 178 27.82 5.42 16.02
C ALA A 178 29.26 5.61 16.51
N SER A 179 30.16 5.87 15.57
CA SER A 179 31.53 6.25 15.85
C SER A 179 31.45 7.69 16.32
N SER A 180 31.34 7.88 17.63
CA SER A 180 31.52 9.18 18.25
C SER A 180 32.97 9.58 18.09
N GLU A 181 33.27 10.32 17.02
CA GLU A 181 34.52 11.06 16.91
C GLU A 181 34.39 12.32 17.78
N PRO A 182 35.23 12.51 18.81
CA PRO A 182 35.18 13.73 19.60
C PRO A 182 35.76 14.88 18.78
N ALA A 183 35.01 15.99 18.71
CA ALA A 183 35.48 17.25 18.17
C ALA A 183 36.75 17.69 18.92
N ALA A 184 37.86 17.79 18.19
CA ALA A 184 39.10 18.35 18.70
C ALA A 184 38.95 19.87 18.93
N ALA A 185 39.56 20.30 20.04
CA ALA A 185 39.63 21.68 20.53
C ALA A 185 40.57 22.58 19.71
#